data_AF-A0A329YDY8-F1
#
_entry.id   AF-A0A329YDY8-F1
#
_cell.length_a   1.000
_cell.length_b   1.000
_cell.length_c   1.000
_cell.angle_alpha   90.00
_cell.angle_beta   90.00
_cell.angle_gamma   90.00
#
_symmetry.space_group_name_H-M   'P 1'
#
loop_
_entity.id
_entity.type
_entity.pdbx_description
1 polymer ?
#
loop_
_entity_poly.entity_id
_entity_poly.type
_entity_poly.pdbx_seq_one_letter_code
_entity_poly.pdbx_strand_id
1 'polypeptide(L)'
;MIEAGSSEADEQAARESRYRSMPESKLEALAVSAILEHRRLLVADEAVYEEWTRASADPSVSDDVLASLQDEYLARQKKSEAQQQELSEIIDILGYVPEVPLDDEK
;
A
#
# COMPACT_ATOMS: atom_id res chain seq x y z
N MET A 1 0.40 -23.61 -19.01
CA MET A 1 -0.96 -23.68 -18.44
C MET A 1 -0.85 -23.10 -17.05
N ILE A 2 -1.30 -21.85 -16.83
CA ILE A 2 -1.38 -21.26 -15.49
C ILE A 2 -2.77 -20.66 -15.37
N GLU A 3 -3.68 -21.41 -14.72
CA GLU A 3 -4.95 -20.90 -14.18
C GLU A 3 -4.67 -20.20 -12.84
N ALA A 4 -3.85 -19.14 -12.82
CA ALA A 4 -3.63 -18.34 -11.60
C ALA A 4 -4.63 -17.19 -11.48
N GLY A 5 -5.28 -16.78 -12.57
CA GLY A 5 -6.19 -15.64 -12.57
C GLY A 5 -7.55 -15.89 -11.92
N SER A 6 -7.97 -17.15 -11.73
CA SER A 6 -9.30 -17.45 -11.17
C SER A 6 -9.37 -17.16 -9.68
N SER A 7 -8.31 -17.46 -8.91
CA SER A 7 -8.34 -17.35 -7.45
C SER A 7 -8.28 -15.89 -6.95
N GLU A 8 -7.46 -15.05 -7.58
CA GLU A 8 -7.32 -13.64 -7.18
C GLU A 8 -8.59 -12.84 -7.49
N ALA A 9 -9.21 -13.10 -8.65
CA ALA A 9 -10.48 -12.49 -9.02
C ALA A 9 -11.63 -12.90 -8.08
N ASP A 10 -11.68 -14.17 -7.67
CA ASP A 10 -12.66 -14.67 -6.71
C ASP A 10 -12.48 -14.02 -5.32
N GLU A 11 -11.23 -13.85 -4.87
CA GLU A 11 -10.92 -13.14 -3.61
C GLU A 11 -11.29 -11.66 -3.67
N GLN A 12 -11.02 -10.99 -4.79
CA GLN A 12 -11.37 -9.60 -5.01
C GLN A 12 -12.90 -9.41 -4.99
N ALA A 13 -13.64 -10.25 -5.73
CA ALA A 13 -15.10 -10.22 -5.74
C ALA A 13 -15.70 -10.46 -4.35
N ALA A 14 -15.10 -11.36 -3.56
CA ALA A 14 -15.53 -11.62 -2.18
C ALA A 14 -15.27 -10.41 -1.26
N ARG A 15 -14.11 -9.74 -1.39
CA ARG A 15 -13.77 -8.50 -0.66
C ARG A 15 -14.74 -7.38 -1.01
N GLU A 16 -14.97 -7.12 -2.28
CA GLU A 16 -15.90 -6.07 -2.71
C GLU A 16 -17.33 -6.34 -2.22
N SER A 17 -17.79 -7.59 -2.29
CA SER A 17 -19.11 -7.99 -1.77
C SER A 17 -19.23 -7.72 -0.27
N ARG A 18 -18.15 -7.97 0.49
CA ARG A 18 -18.09 -7.65 1.91
C ARG A 18 -18.20 -6.14 2.14
N TYR A 19 -17.47 -5.32 1.38
CA TYR A 19 -17.53 -3.86 1.47
C TYR A 19 -18.92 -3.31 1.14
N ARG A 20 -19.55 -3.77 0.06
CA ARG A 20 -20.91 -3.36 -0.33
C ARG A 20 -21.98 -3.70 0.71
N SER A 21 -21.73 -4.70 1.57
CA SER A 21 -22.65 -5.05 2.67
C SER A 21 -22.45 -4.24 3.94
N MET A 22 -21.39 -3.42 4.04
CA MET A 22 -21.14 -2.59 5.22
C MET A 22 -22.04 -1.35 5.24
N PRO A 23 -22.43 -0.85 6.43
CA PRO A 23 -22.99 0.49 6.54
C PRO A 23 -22.02 1.54 6.00
N GLU A 24 -22.54 2.58 5.35
CA GLU A 24 -21.74 3.66 4.76
C GLU A 24 -20.75 4.27 5.75
N SER A 25 -21.20 4.60 6.97
CA SER A 25 -20.33 5.16 8.02
C SER A 25 -19.16 4.24 8.42
N LYS A 26 -19.35 2.92 8.31
CA LYS A 26 -18.29 1.93 8.57
C LYS A 26 -17.32 1.85 7.38
N LEU A 27 -17.83 1.94 6.16
CA LEU A 27 -17.01 1.96 4.96
C LEU A 27 -16.17 3.25 4.89
N GLU A 28 -16.75 4.38 5.25
CA GLU A 28 -16.05 5.67 5.34
C GLU A 28 -14.93 5.62 6.39
N ALA A 29 -15.19 5.10 7.59
CA ALA A 29 -14.16 4.94 8.62
C ALA A 29 -13.03 3.99 8.18
N LEU A 30 -13.36 2.95 7.40
CA LEU A 30 -12.38 2.05 6.80
C LEU A 30 -11.54 2.78 5.74
N ALA A 31 -12.17 3.58 4.87
CA ALA A 31 -11.49 4.39 3.87
C ALA A 31 -10.51 5.40 4.51
N VAL A 32 -10.95 6.12 5.55
CA VAL A 32 -10.10 7.05 6.32
C VAL A 32 -8.89 6.31 6.90
N SER A 33 -9.11 5.15 7.52
CA SER A 33 -8.02 4.35 8.11
C SER A 33 -7.04 3.86 7.03
N ALA A 34 -7.55 3.42 5.88
CA ALA A 34 -6.73 2.97 4.76
C ALA A 34 -5.93 4.12 4.12
N ILE A 35 -6.48 5.34 4.04
CA ILE A 35 -5.74 6.52 3.57
C ILE A 35 -4.60 6.89 4.52
N LEU A 36 -4.84 6.85 5.84
CA LEU A 36 -3.79 7.11 6.83
C LEU A 36 -2.66 6.09 6.73
N GLU A 37 -3.00 4.79 6.61
CA GLU A 37 -1.99 3.75 6.42
C GLU A 37 -1.23 3.93 5.09
N HIS A 38 -1.91 4.30 4.01
CA HIS A 38 -1.28 4.59 2.73
C HIS A 38 -0.22 5.70 2.84
N ARG A 39 -0.59 6.82 3.49
CA ARG A 39 0.34 7.94 3.75
C ARG A 39 1.53 7.50 4.59
N ARG A 40 1.29 6.71 5.64
CA ARG A 40 2.34 6.18 6.52
C ARG A 40 3.31 5.27 5.77
N LEU A 41 2.80 4.38 4.92
CA LEU A 41 3.61 3.50 4.08
C LEU A 41 4.45 4.31 3.10
N LEU A 42 3.86 5.31 2.43
CA LEU A 42 4.58 6.16 1.48
C LEU A 42 5.77 6.87 2.12
N VAL A 43 5.60 7.47 3.30
CA VAL A 43 6.70 8.10 4.04
C VAL A 43 7.79 7.09 4.42
N ALA A 44 7.39 5.91 4.90
CA ALA A 44 8.33 4.87 5.30
C ALA A 44 9.10 4.26 4.12
N ASP A 45 8.45 4.14 2.96
CA ASP A 45 9.02 3.55 1.76
C ASP A 45 9.95 4.55 1.04
N GLU A 46 9.61 5.83 1.04
CA GLU A 46 10.49 6.90 0.54
C GLU A 46 11.82 6.92 1.29
N ALA A 47 11.80 6.78 2.63
CA ALA A 47 13.02 6.76 3.44
C ALA A 47 13.96 5.60 3.04
N VAL A 48 13.42 4.43 2.72
CA VAL A 48 14.22 3.27 2.26
C VAL A 48 14.76 3.50 0.85
N TYR A 49 13.95 4.09 -0.04
CA TYR A 49 14.39 4.44 -1.38
C TYR A 49 15.54 5.47 -1.36
N GLU A 50 15.44 6.50 -0.52
CA GLU A 50 16.49 7.50 -0.34
C GLU A 50 17.79 6.87 0.22
N GLU A 51 17.68 5.97 1.20
CA GLU A 51 18.81 5.25 1.76
C GLU A 51 19.49 4.37 0.70
N TRP A 52 18.71 3.59 -0.05
CA TRP A 52 19.23 2.76 -1.14
C TRP A 52 19.90 3.60 -2.23
N THR A 53 19.30 4.71 -2.62
CA THR A 53 19.86 5.66 -3.58
C THR A 53 21.18 6.27 -3.08
N ARG A 54 21.26 6.62 -1.79
CA ARG A 54 22.50 7.12 -1.19
C ARG A 54 23.57 6.05 -1.13
N ALA A 55 23.22 4.84 -0.68
CA ALA A 55 24.14 3.73 -0.54
C ALA A 55 24.71 3.28 -1.89
N SER A 56 23.87 3.22 -2.93
CA SER A 56 24.30 2.86 -4.29
C SER A 56 25.25 3.87 -4.95
N ALA A 57 25.24 5.12 -4.48
CA ALA A 57 26.18 6.15 -4.93
C ALA A 57 27.51 6.13 -4.16
N ASP A 58 27.62 5.37 -3.06
CA ASP A 58 28.81 5.28 -2.22
C ASP A 58 29.62 4.01 -2.56
N PRO A 59 30.81 4.12 -3.18
CA PRO A 59 31.63 2.98 -3.55
C PRO A 59 32.23 2.23 -2.36
N SER A 60 32.08 2.73 -1.12
CA SER A 60 32.52 2.04 0.09
C SER A 60 31.48 1.06 0.64
N VAL A 61 30.22 1.14 0.17
CA VAL A 61 29.16 0.21 0.54
C VAL A 61 29.36 -1.13 -0.17
N SER A 62 29.19 -2.23 0.55
CA SER A 62 29.30 -3.57 -0.03
C SER A 62 28.06 -3.95 -0.84
N ASP A 63 28.28 -4.78 -1.86
CA ASP A 63 27.21 -5.31 -2.71
C ASP A 63 26.12 -6.04 -1.90
N ASP A 64 26.49 -6.75 -0.82
CA ASP A 64 25.54 -7.44 0.07
C ASP A 64 24.57 -6.47 0.77
N VAL A 65 25.06 -5.29 1.16
CA VAL A 65 24.23 -4.24 1.79
C VAL A 65 23.29 -3.63 0.75
N LEU A 66 23.79 -3.39 -0.47
CA LEU A 66 22.96 -2.89 -1.57
C LEU A 66 21.87 -3.87 -1.97
N ALA A 67 22.17 -5.17 -2.02
CA ALA A 67 21.18 -6.21 -2.30
C ALA A 67 20.10 -6.28 -1.21
N SER A 68 20.49 -6.17 0.06
CA SER A 68 19.54 -6.16 1.18
C SER A 68 18.58 -4.97 1.12
N LEU A 69 19.08 -3.77 0.81
CA LEU A 69 18.26 -2.58 0.64
C LEU A 69 17.33 -2.68 -0.58
N GLN A 70 17.80 -3.28 -1.67
CA GLN A 70 16.97 -3.54 -2.85
C GLN A 70 15.83 -4.52 -2.55
N ASP A 71 16.12 -5.63 -1.86
CA ASP A 71 15.11 -6.62 -1.46
C ASP A 71 14.06 -5.99 -0.53
N GLU A 72 14.49 -5.16 0.42
CA GLU A 72 13.58 -4.43 1.29
C GLU A 72 12.67 -3.47 0.50
N TYR A 73 13.25 -2.69 -0.42
CA TYR A 73 12.49 -1.81 -1.30
C TYR A 73 11.43 -2.58 -2.11
N LEU A 74 11.79 -3.70 -2.73
CA LEU A 74 10.85 -4.52 -3.51
C LEU A 74 9.73 -5.13 -2.64
N ALA A 75 10.07 -5.60 -1.44
CA ALA A 75 9.08 -6.14 -0.51
C ALA A 75 8.06 -5.08 -0.08
N ARG A 76 8.54 -3.85 0.16
CA ARG A 76 7.71 -2.69 0.51
C ARG A 76 6.84 -2.23 -0.64
N GLN A 77 7.41 -2.12 -1.84
CA GLN A 77 6.67 -1.78 -3.06
C GLN A 77 5.47 -2.71 -3.26
N LYS A 78 5.68 -4.02 -3.18
CA LYS A 78 4.61 -5.01 -3.31
C LYS A 78 3.52 -4.86 -2.24
N LYS A 79 3.91 -4.54 -1.01
CA LYS A 79 2.95 -4.30 0.09
C LYS A 79 2.13 -3.03 -0.16
N SER A 80 2.78 -1.97 -0.59
CA SER A 80 2.14 -0.68 -0.87
C SER A 80 1.20 -0.75 -2.07
N GLU A 81 1.56 -1.51 -3.11
CA GLU A 81 0.67 -1.80 -4.25
C GLU A 81 -0.60 -2.55 -3.80
N ALA A 82 -0.45 -3.61 -2.98
CA ALA A 82 -1.58 -4.36 -2.46
C ALA A 82 -2.50 -3.49 -1.57
N GLN A 83 -1.91 -2.63 -0.74
CA GLN A 83 -2.64 -1.71 0.12
C GLN A 83 -3.37 -0.62 -0.68
N GLN A 84 -2.74 -0.08 -1.72
CA GLN A 84 -3.34 0.91 -2.62
C GLN A 84 -4.50 0.31 -3.43
N GLN A 85 -4.38 -0.95 -3.86
CA GLN A 85 -5.46 -1.67 -4.54
C GLN A 85 -6.68 -1.84 -3.64
N GLU A 86 -6.48 -2.25 -2.38
CA GLU A 86 -7.56 -2.34 -1.39
C GLU A 86 -8.22 -0.99 -1.14
N LEU A 87 -7.43 0.08 -1.01
CA LEU A 87 -7.96 1.44 -0.87
C LEU A 87 -8.79 1.85 -2.10
N SER A 88 -8.32 1.56 -3.32
CA SER A 88 -9.05 1.87 -4.55
C SER A 88 -10.44 1.23 -4.56
N GLU A 89 -10.53 -0.05 -4.20
CA GLU A 89 -11.81 -0.78 -4.14
C GLU A 89 -12.78 -0.15 -3.12
N ILE A 90 -12.26 0.25 -1.96
CA ILE A 90 -13.07 0.91 -0.93
C ILE A 90 -13.60 2.25 -1.45
N ILE A 91 -12.76 3.05 -2.10
CA ILE A 91 -13.15 4.36 -2.67
C ILE A 91 -14.16 4.20 -3.81
N ASP A 92 -13.98 3.22 -4.69
CA ASP A 92 -14.91 2.93 -5.79
C ASP A 92 -16.31 2.57 -5.26
N ILE A 93 -16.39 1.84 -4.15
CA ILE A 93 -17.65 1.47 -3.52
C ILE A 93 -18.25 2.64 -2.72
N LEU A 94 -17.43 3.42 -2.03
CA LEU A 94 -17.87 4.59 -1.28
C LEU A 94 -18.37 5.71 -2.22
N GLY A 95 -17.80 5.82 -3.42
CA GLY A 95 -18.18 6.77 -4.46
C GLY A 95 -17.58 8.17 -4.28
N TYR A 96 -16.76 8.38 -3.25
CA TYR A 96 -16.02 9.61 -2.99
C TYR A 96 -14.77 9.33 -2.14
N VAL A 97 -13.84 10.28 -2.12
CA VAL A 97 -12.68 10.25 -1.21
C VAL A 97 -13.06 11.01 0.07
N PRO A 98 -13.09 10.38 1.25
CA PRO A 98 -13.47 11.06 2.48
C PRO A 98 -12.40 12.07 2.90
N GLU A 99 -12.80 13.06 3.68
CA GLU A 99 -11.85 13.99 4.29
C GLU A 99 -11.05 13.26 5.37
N VAL A 100 -9.73 13.27 5.23
CA VAL A 100 -8.82 12.67 6.18
C VAL A 100 -8.01 13.79 6.80
N PRO A 101 -8.06 13.96 8.14
CA PRO A 101 -7.27 14.97 8.79
C PRO A 101 -5.81 14.82 8.37
N LEU A 102 -5.13 15.94 8.18
CA LEU A 102 -3.68 15.92 8.05
C LEU A 102 -3.15 15.37 9.36
N ASP A 103 -2.22 14.42 9.29
CA ASP A 103 -1.43 14.06 10.44
C ASP A 103 -0.65 15.34 10.79
N ASP A 104 -1.14 16.11 11.77
CA ASP A 104 -0.37 17.20 12.36
C ASP A 104 0.96 16.58 12.81
N GLU A 105 2.04 16.93 12.11
CA GLU A 105 3.41 16.61 12.51
C GLU A 105 3.58 17.04 13.98
N LYS A 106 3.61 16.05 14.89
CA LYS A 106 4.00 16.27 16.29
C LYS A 106 5.44 15.86 16.50
#